data_AF-A0A2M7HS64-F1
#
_entry.id   AF-A0A2M7HS64-F1
#
_cell.length_a   1.000
_cell.length_b   1.000
_cell.length_c   1.000
_cell.angle_alpha   90.00
_cell.angle_beta   90.00
_cell.angle_gamma   90.00
#
_symmetry.space_group_name_H-M   'P 1'
#
loop_
_entity.id
_entity.type
_entity.pdbx_description
1 polymer ?
#
loop_
_entity_poly.entity_id
_entity_poly.type
_entity_poly.pdbx_seq_one_letter_code
_entity_poly.pdbx_strand_id
1 'polypeptide(L)'
;MQYPVVIPFFDSVEFIQEGNCIVNQYITQISLSRVVDAGLVMEHATDWLFEQKHSENNYKAYRSELTTFLHWCFDVVSMSPTEVMRKDMSRYVDYCLNPPVEFIGYFNVPQFKFDQQHGERIPNPLWKPFVGKKSLGKIQPYRLSENALKAKIAILSSFYSYLMGEEYCERNPAQIWLNHSRFASTQRYQSRIDEEENSLAFTELQWSYIMTTTATLADESPELHQRSLFLISLIYSCYLRISDVSARAGYSPVMGQFRQNHQTGIWSFHIPLSKGGKKRSVAISKTLLDALVTYRQYLGLTDYPSQNERHPLFVRHRAAGRGRDVGLLNANLGIRQVRDEIQNIINLAADNAQTDGFIHDAQQMRKLTAHNIRHTGITHDININRRPLSHVQADAGHESIDTTSQYLHTTQTERHESALNKPLDHLHGINE
;
A
#
# COMPACT_ATOMS: atom_id res chain seq x y z
N MET A 1 -3.82 31.84 21.59
CA MET A 1 -2.62 30.97 21.50
C MET A 1 -1.74 31.46 20.37
N GLN A 2 -0.43 31.56 20.58
CA GLN A 2 0.51 31.81 19.48
C GLN A 2 0.79 30.47 18.79
N TYR A 3 0.39 30.32 17.53
CA TYR A 3 0.69 29.11 16.77
C TYR A 3 2.20 29.00 16.52
N PRO A 4 2.77 27.78 16.54
CA PRO A 4 4.16 27.59 16.14
C PRO A 4 4.36 28.02 14.68
N VAL A 5 5.58 28.44 14.35
CA VAL A 5 5.95 28.78 12.97
C VAL A 5 5.80 27.57 12.03
N VAL A 6 6.04 26.36 12.56
CA VAL A 6 5.80 25.08 11.90
C VAL A 6 4.99 24.21 12.84
N ILE A 7 3.84 23.71 12.39
CA ILE A 7 3.00 22.84 13.20
C ILE A 7 3.62 21.44 13.27
N PRO A 8 3.98 20.92 14.45
CA PRO A 8 4.33 19.51 14.61
C PRO A 8 3.11 18.64 14.39
N PHE A 9 3.30 17.46 13.80
CA PHE A 9 2.19 16.61 13.35
C PHE A 9 1.90 15.42 14.26
N PHE A 10 2.91 14.85 14.90
CA PHE A 10 2.78 13.59 15.62
C PHE A 10 3.25 13.74 17.07
N ASP A 11 2.43 13.34 18.03
CA ASP A 11 2.77 13.46 19.46
C ASP A 11 3.73 12.34 19.90
N SER A 12 3.94 12.13 21.21
CA SER A 12 4.67 10.95 21.72
C SER A 12 3.85 9.68 21.53
N VAL A 13 4.52 8.52 21.66
CA VAL A 13 3.94 7.20 21.38
C VAL A 13 2.62 6.98 22.14
N GLU A 14 2.53 7.50 23.36
CA GLU A 14 1.37 7.35 24.24
C GLU A 14 0.12 8.09 23.71
N PHE A 15 0.30 9.18 22.97
CA PHE A 15 -0.78 10.06 22.52
C PHE A 15 -0.98 10.04 20.99
N ILE A 16 -0.14 9.32 20.24
CA ILE A 16 -0.18 9.36 18.77
C ILE A 16 -1.52 8.87 18.20
N GLN A 17 -2.18 7.90 18.85
CA GLN A 17 -3.47 7.37 18.40
C GLN A 17 -4.67 8.26 18.80
N GLU A 18 -4.53 9.09 19.84
CA GLU A 18 -5.57 10.03 20.27
C GLU A 18 -5.64 11.23 19.31
N GLY A 19 -4.51 11.57 18.69
CA GLY A 19 -4.37 12.74 17.83
C GLY A 19 -4.40 14.04 18.63
N ASN A 20 -4.17 15.15 17.93
CA ASN A 20 -4.21 16.47 18.54
C ASN A 20 -5.27 17.34 17.86
N CYS A 21 -6.19 17.93 18.62
CA CYS A 21 -7.31 18.70 18.08
C CYS A 21 -6.86 19.84 17.13
N ILE A 22 -5.79 20.54 17.51
CA ILE A 22 -5.21 21.64 16.71
C ILE A 22 -4.62 21.10 15.41
N VAL A 23 -3.87 20.00 15.48
CA VAL A 23 -3.29 19.36 14.29
C VAL A 23 -4.38 18.82 13.38
N ASN A 24 -5.41 18.16 13.93
CA ASN A 24 -6.51 17.61 13.15
C ASN A 24 -7.28 18.71 12.41
N GLN A 25 -7.55 19.83 13.08
CA GLN A 25 -8.20 20.99 12.44
C GLN A 25 -7.31 21.58 11.35
N TYR A 26 -6.01 21.70 11.59
CA TYR A 26 -5.05 22.17 10.61
C TYR A 26 -4.98 21.29 9.36
N ILE A 27 -4.82 19.97 9.54
CA ILE A 27 -4.78 19.01 8.44
C ILE A 27 -6.11 19.02 7.67
N THR A 28 -7.24 19.16 8.36
CA THR A 28 -8.55 19.33 7.70
C THR A 28 -8.56 20.56 6.79
N GLN A 29 -8.01 21.69 7.24
CA GLN A 29 -7.90 22.89 6.41
C GLN A 29 -6.98 22.67 5.20
N ILE A 30 -5.84 21.99 5.38
CA ILE A 30 -4.95 21.62 4.28
C ILE A 30 -5.67 20.72 3.26
N SER A 31 -6.41 19.71 3.73
CA SER A 31 -7.21 18.82 2.88
C SER A 31 -8.29 19.55 2.08
N LEU A 32 -8.90 20.59 2.64
CA LEU A 32 -9.91 21.37 1.95
C LEU A 32 -9.33 22.38 0.94
N SER A 33 -8.09 22.83 1.14
CA SER A 33 -7.55 23.99 0.42
C SER A 33 -6.42 23.68 -0.56
N ARG A 34 -5.55 22.72 -0.26
CA ARG A 34 -4.26 22.54 -0.96
C ARG A 34 -3.97 21.10 -1.33
N VAL A 35 -4.06 20.17 -0.38
CA VAL A 35 -3.62 18.77 -0.54
C VAL A 35 -4.74 17.83 -0.12
N VAL A 36 -5.58 17.43 -1.08
CA VAL A 36 -6.85 16.73 -0.86
C VAL A 36 -6.71 15.49 0.03
N ASP A 37 -5.61 14.75 -0.11
CA ASP A 37 -5.35 13.50 0.58
C ASP A 37 -4.56 13.67 1.90
N ALA A 38 -4.27 14.90 2.36
CA ALA A 38 -3.45 15.13 3.55
C ALA A 38 -3.96 14.40 4.81
N GLY A 39 -5.27 14.34 5.04
CA GLY A 39 -5.85 13.55 6.13
C GLY A 39 -5.53 12.06 6.06
N LEU A 40 -5.55 11.47 4.85
CA LEU A 40 -5.26 10.06 4.64
C LEU A 40 -3.76 9.77 4.74
N VAL A 41 -2.90 10.68 4.25
CA VAL A 41 -1.46 10.63 4.50
C VAL A 41 -1.17 10.59 6.00
N MET A 42 -1.86 11.43 6.77
CA MET A 42 -1.68 11.52 8.22
C MET A 42 -2.12 10.26 8.96
N GLU A 43 -3.16 9.59 8.49
CA GLU A 43 -3.58 8.27 8.99
C GLU A 43 -2.47 7.22 8.77
N HIS A 44 -1.98 7.09 7.54
CA HIS A 44 -0.89 6.18 7.21
C HIS A 44 0.40 6.46 8.00
N ALA A 45 0.78 7.73 8.13
CA ALA A 45 1.95 8.12 8.90
C ALA A 45 1.81 7.83 10.40
N THR A 46 0.61 8.05 10.95
CA THR A 46 0.27 7.71 12.35
C THR A 46 0.37 6.21 12.59
N ASP A 47 -0.22 5.40 11.72
CA ASP A 47 -0.19 3.93 11.83
C ASP A 47 1.23 3.40 11.76
N TRP A 48 2.02 3.84 10.77
CA TRP A 48 3.42 3.42 10.62
C TRP A 48 4.29 3.84 11.80
N LEU A 49 4.11 5.05 12.32
CA LEU A 49 4.83 5.49 13.52
C LEU A 49 4.44 4.67 14.75
N PHE A 50 3.17 4.31 14.89
CA PHE A 50 2.70 3.51 16.02
C PHE A 50 3.29 2.10 16.04
N GLU A 51 3.57 1.49 14.88
CA GLU A 51 4.29 0.22 14.78
C GLU A 51 5.70 0.28 15.42
N GLN A 52 6.30 1.47 15.47
CA GLN A 52 7.63 1.69 16.06
C GLN A 52 7.60 1.91 17.58
N LYS A 53 6.45 1.73 18.24
CA LYS A 53 6.29 1.97 19.68
C LYS A 53 7.27 1.22 20.58
N HIS A 54 7.80 0.09 20.10
CA HIS A 54 8.76 -0.73 20.84
C HIS A 54 10.22 -0.23 20.72
N SER A 55 10.49 0.73 19.84
CA SER A 55 11.81 1.34 19.65
C SER A 55 11.72 2.86 19.75
N GLU A 56 11.93 3.38 20.95
CA GLU A 56 11.81 4.82 21.25
C GLU A 56 12.75 5.68 20.38
N ASN A 57 13.97 5.19 20.11
CA ASN A 57 14.93 5.89 19.27
C ASN A 57 14.50 5.96 17.81
N ASN A 58 13.98 4.86 17.25
CA ASN A 58 13.45 4.84 15.88
C ASN A 58 12.23 5.73 15.78
N TYR A 59 11.30 5.63 16.73
CA TYR A 59 10.11 6.47 16.79
C TYR A 59 10.48 7.97 16.76
N LYS A 60 11.40 8.41 17.64
CA LYS A 60 11.84 9.81 17.69
C LYS A 60 12.44 10.29 16.36
N ALA A 61 13.29 9.46 15.74
CA ALA A 61 13.92 9.78 14.47
C ALA A 61 12.90 9.86 13.32
N TYR A 62 12.04 8.84 13.18
CA TYR A 62 11.04 8.77 12.12
C TYR A 62 10.01 9.87 12.26
N ARG A 63 9.54 10.12 13.48
CA ARG A 63 8.61 11.21 13.80
C ARG A 63 9.16 12.56 13.40
N SER A 64 10.42 12.84 13.75
CA SER A 64 11.06 14.11 13.42
C SER A 64 11.20 14.30 11.92
N GLU A 65 11.54 13.23 11.19
CA GLU A 65 11.72 13.30 9.75
C GLU A 65 10.39 13.43 9.01
N LEU A 66 9.39 12.62 9.36
CA LEU A 66 8.06 12.71 8.76
C LEU A 66 7.42 14.07 8.99
N THR A 67 7.55 14.64 10.19
CA THR A 67 7.05 16.00 10.45
C THR A 67 7.71 17.01 9.51
N THR A 68 9.03 16.92 9.31
CA THR A 68 9.78 17.84 8.45
C THR A 68 9.38 17.70 6.98
N PHE A 69 9.27 16.45 6.50
CA PHE A 69 8.93 16.13 5.13
C PHE A 69 7.49 16.48 4.79
N LEU A 70 6.53 16.10 5.64
CA LEU A 70 5.13 16.41 5.42
C LEU A 70 4.85 17.91 5.51
N HIS A 71 5.56 18.66 6.36
CA HIS A 71 5.47 20.11 6.35
C HIS A 71 5.95 20.67 5.01
N TRP A 72 7.07 20.16 4.48
CA TRP A 72 7.51 20.57 3.15
C TRP A 72 6.46 20.26 2.07
N CYS A 73 5.88 19.05 2.07
CA CYS A 73 4.81 18.67 1.16
C CYS A 73 3.57 19.59 1.28
N PHE A 74 3.05 19.79 2.48
CA PHE A 74 1.77 20.47 2.69
C PHE A 74 1.88 22.01 2.61
N ASP A 75 2.92 22.57 3.21
CA ASP A 75 3.03 24.01 3.42
C ASP A 75 3.96 24.71 2.45
N VAL A 76 5.06 24.05 2.07
CA VAL A 76 6.08 24.65 1.21
C VAL A 76 5.73 24.45 -0.26
N VAL A 77 5.43 23.21 -0.67
CA VAL A 77 5.16 22.89 -2.08
C VAL A 77 3.69 22.63 -2.40
N SER A 78 2.83 22.46 -1.38
CA SER A 78 1.40 22.17 -1.53
C SER A 78 1.13 20.98 -2.47
N MET A 79 1.80 19.86 -2.23
CA MET A 79 1.78 18.65 -3.07
C MET A 79 1.54 17.41 -2.22
N SER A 80 0.82 16.43 -2.76
CA SER A 80 0.67 15.14 -2.10
C SER A 80 2.02 14.39 -2.07
N PRO A 81 2.38 13.71 -0.97
CA PRO A 81 3.52 12.80 -0.94
C PRO A 81 3.48 11.74 -2.05
N THR A 82 2.31 11.38 -2.57
CA THR A 82 2.16 10.41 -3.67
C THR A 82 2.60 10.96 -5.03
N GLU A 83 2.63 12.28 -5.19
CA GLU A 83 2.99 12.97 -6.44
C GLU A 83 4.49 13.32 -6.51
N VAL A 84 5.19 13.19 -5.38
CA VAL A 84 6.62 13.52 -5.27
C VAL A 84 7.44 12.65 -6.22
N MET A 85 8.18 13.30 -7.12
CA MET A 85 9.10 12.64 -8.03
C MET A 85 10.57 12.83 -7.58
N ARG A 86 11.51 12.15 -8.24
CA ARG A 86 12.96 12.29 -7.97
C ARG A 86 13.45 13.75 -8.03
N LYS A 87 12.94 14.55 -8.97
CA LYS A 87 13.29 15.97 -9.11
C LYS A 87 12.86 16.77 -7.87
N ASP A 88 11.68 16.47 -7.33
CA ASP A 88 11.11 17.13 -6.16
C ASP A 88 11.83 16.67 -4.90
N MET A 89 12.32 15.42 -4.87
CA MET A 89 13.20 14.96 -3.81
C MET A 89 14.53 15.71 -3.76
N SER A 90 15.05 16.13 -4.92
CA SER A 90 16.23 17.02 -4.94
C SER A 90 15.91 18.39 -4.35
N ARG A 91 14.70 18.93 -4.60
CA ARG A 91 14.24 20.18 -3.99
C ARG A 91 14.04 20.05 -2.48
N TYR A 92 13.54 18.90 -2.00
CA TYR A 92 13.44 18.62 -0.56
C TYR A 92 14.83 18.55 0.10
N VAL A 93 15.81 17.95 -0.58
CA VAL A 93 17.20 17.92 -0.12
C VAL A 93 17.78 19.34 -0.03
N ASP A 94 17.54 20.18 -1.04
CA ASP A 94 17.96 21.60 -1.02
C ASP A 94 17.30 22.38 0.13
N TYR A 95 16.01 22.13 0.37
CA TYR A 95 15.27 22.68 1.51
C TYR A 95 15.87 22.24 2.85
N CYS A 96 16.29 20.98 2.96
CA CYS A 96 16.94 20.47 4.18
C CYS A 96 18.35 21.03 4.38
N LEU A 97 19.08 21.33 3.29
CA LEU A 97 20.42 21.91 3.35
C LEU A 97 20.38 23.41 3.66
N ASN A 98 19.36 24.11 3.13
CA ASN A 98 19.19 25.56 3.25
C ASN A 98 17.77 25.92 3.74
N PRO A 99 17.39 25.52 4.97
CA PRO A 99 16.06 25.82 5.48
C PRO A 99 15.91 27.32 5.80
N PRO A 100 14.69 27.88 5.71
CA PRO A 100 14.39 29.23 6.19
C PRO A 100 14.83 29.45 7.65
N VAL A 101 15.36 30.63 7.96
CA VAL A 101 15.99 30.93 9.26
C VAL A 101 14.98 30.81 10.41
N GLU A 102 13.73 31.17 10.15
CA GLU A 102 12.60 31.02 11.07
C GLU A 102 12.32 29.56 11.44
N PHE A 103 12.72 28.58 10.63
CA PHE A 103 12.55 27.15 10.90
C PHE A 103 13.76 26.51 11.61
N ILE A 104 14.79 27.31 11.94
CA ILE A 104 15.98 26.86 12.66
C ILE A 104 15.85 27.20 14.15
N GLY A 105 15.85 26.16 14.99
CA GLY A 105 15.96 26.24 16.44
C GLY A 105 17.39 26.00 16.91
N TYR A 106 17.73 26.48 18.12
CA TYR A 106 19.08 26.35 18.69
C TYR A 106 19.10 25.61 20.03
N PHE A 107 17.96 25.06 20.42
CA PHE A 107 17.77 24.28 21.64
C PHE A 107 16.79 23.17 21.33
N ASN A 108 16.97 22.00 21.97
CA ASN A 108 16.04 20.90 21.82
C ASN A 108 14.85 21.11 22.76
N VAL A 109 13.65 21.19 22.19
CA VAL A 109 12.40 21.34 22.95
C VAL A 109 11.38 20.30 22.47
N PRO A 110 10.47 19.83 23.33
CA PRO A 110 9.41 18.91 22.93
C PRO A 110 8.53 19.49 21.81
N GLN A 111 8.06 18.64 20.89
CA GLN A 111 7.11 19.03 19.84
C GLN A 111 5.77 19.49 20.42
N PHE A 112 5.30 18.81 21.47
CA PHE A 112 4.05 19.11 22.18
C PHE A 112 4.35 19.38 23.65
N LYS A 113 3.54 20.24 24.27
CA LYS A 113 3.60 20.53 25.71
C LYS A 113 2.20 20.47 26.31
N PHE A 114 2.11 20.11 27.59
CA PHE A 114 0.84 20.12 28.31
C PHE A 114 0.48 21.55 28.72
N ASP A 115 -0.71 22.01 28.37
CA ASP A 115 -1.26 23.28 28.82
C ASP A 115 -2.12 23.08 30.06
N GLN A 116 -1.60 23.52 31.22
CA GLN A 116 -2.30 23.40 32.50
C GLN A 116 -3.61 24.17 32.55
N GLN A 117 -3.78 25.22 31.74
CA GLN A 117 -4.98 26.06 31.76
C GLN A 117 -6.19 25.37 31.09
N HIS A 118 -5.94 24.61 30.03
CA HIS A 118 -6.98 23.94 29.24
C HIS A 118 -7.00 22.43 29.46
N GLY A 119 -6.01 21.86 30.16
CA GLY A 119 -5.90 20.42 30.40
C GLY A 119 -5.57 19.61 29.15
N GLU A 120 -5.09 20.26 28.09
CA GLU A 120 -4.84 19.63 26.78
C GLU A 120 -3.36 19.72 26.40
N ARG A 121 -2.90 18.78 25.56
CA ARG A 121 -1.57 18.88 24.93
C ARG A 121 -1.68 19.80 23.72
N ILE A 122 -0.78 20.77 23.63
CA ILE A 122 -0.75 21.74 22.54
C ILE A 122 0.59 21.70 21.80
N PRO A 123 0.61 22.00 20.49
CA PRO A 123 1.84 22.24 19.74
C PRO A 123 2.73 23.27 20.46
N ASN A 124 4.02 22.96 20.61
CA ASN A 124 4.95 23.84 21.30
C ASN A 124 5.38 24.98 20.36
N PRO A 125 5.07 26.26 20.67
CA PRO A 125 5.42 27.40 19.82
C PRO A 125 6.93 27.62 19.61
N LEU A 126 7.75 27.06 20.51
CA LEU A 126 9.21 27.15 20.45
C LEU A 126 9.86 26.02 19.63
N TRP A 127 9.10 24.99 19.27
CA TRP A 127 9.63 23.88 18.49
C TRP A 127 9.85 24.28 17.03
N LYS A 128 10.93 23.76 16.44
CA LYS A 128 11.32 24.01 15.07
C LYS A 128 11.92 22.74 14.43
N PRO A 129 11.70 22.49 13.13
CA PRO A 129 12.10 21.25 12.47
C PRO A 129 13.61 21.10 12.25
N PHE A 130 14.35 22.21 12.17
CA PHE A 130 15.80 22.19 11.97
C PHE A 130 16.54 22.65 13.22
N VAL A 131 17.58 21.92 13.62
CA VAL A 131 18.40 22.25 14.79
C VAL A 131 19.77 22.78 14.35
N GLY A 132 20.01 24.06 14.60
CA GLY A 132 21.30 24.73 14.42
C GLY A 132 22.19 24.62 15.66
N LYS A 133 23.46 25.00 15.50
CA LYS A 133 24.45 24.97 16.58
C LYS A 133 24.78 26.38 17.09
N LYS A 134 25.09 26.47 18.38
CA LYS A 134 25.73 27.64 18.99
C LYS A 134 27.11 27.24 19.50
N SER A 135 28.12 28.06 19.21
CA SER A 135 29.46 27.92 19.79
C SER A 135 29.78 29.19 20.54
N LEU A 136 30.13 29.08 21.83
CA LEU A 136 30.40 30.23 22.71
C LEU A 136 29.29 31.29 22.68
N GLY A 137 28.03 30.85 22.68
CA GLY A 137 26.85 31.74 22.65
C GLY A 137 26.52 32.33 21.26
N LYS A 138 27.42 32.20 20.26
CA LYS A 138 27.20 32.71 18.90
C LYS A 138 26.55 31.66 18.00
N ILE A 139 25.51 32.07 17.31
CA ILE A 139 24.82 31.27 16.28
C ILE A 139 25.81 30.92 15.17
N GLN A 140 25.91 29.64 14.85
CA GLN A 140 26.69 29.15 13.72
C GLN A 140 25.79 29.03 12.48
N PRO A 141 26.35 29.16 11.26
CA PRO A 141 25.65 28.80 10.04
C PRO A 141 25.11 27.37 10.14
N TYR A 142 23.87 27.18 9.69
CA TYR A 142 23.27 25.86 9.65
C TYR A 142 24.10 24.93 8.75
N ARG A 143 24.35 23.72 9.23
CA ARG A 143 25.04 22.67 8.47
C ARG A 143 24.39 21.33 8.78
N LEU A 144 23.87 20.69 7.74
CA LEU A 144 23.43 19.30 7.77
C LEU A 144 24.60 18.41 7.30
N SER A 145 25.00 17.45 8.12
CA SER A 145 26.05 16.49 7.73
C SER A 145 25.54 15.51 6.69
N GLU A 146 26.45 14.96 5.88
CA GLU A 146 26.10 13.95 4.88
C GLU A 146 25.45 12.70 5.51
N ASN A 147 25.96 12.24 6.65
CA ASN A 147 25.37 11.10 7.37
C ASN A 147 23.95 11.41 7.86
N ALA A 148 23.69 12.63 8.34
CA ALA A 148 22.36 13.04 8.75
C ALA A 148 21.42 13.12 7.54
N LEU A 149 21.87 13.71 6.43
CA LEU A 149 21.09 13.76 5.19
C LEU A 149 20.76 12.35 4.68
N LYS A 150 21.73 11.45 4.65
CA LYS A 150 21.52 10.05 4.25
C LYS A 150 20.49 9.37 5.15
N ALA A 151 20.56 9.58 6.48
CA ALA A 151 19.59 9.03 7.42
C ALA A 151 18.18 9.58 7.18
N LYS A 152 18.03 10.89 6.92
CA LYS A 152 16.74 11.51 6.58
C LYS A 152 16.09 10.85 5.36
N ILE A 153 16.84 10.73 4.27
CA ILE A 153 16.30 10.12 3.03
C ILE A 153 16.07 8.61 3.19
N ALA A 154 16.90 7.91 3.97
CA ALA A 154 16.66 6.49 4.26
C ALA A 154 15.35 6.27 5.04
N ILE A 155 15.06 7.11 6.03
CA ILE A 155 13.77 7.08 6.75
C ILE A 155 12.60 7.32 5.80
N LEU A 156 12.71 8.31 4.91
CA LEU A 156 11.68 8.54 3.90
C LEU A 156 11.54 7.35 2.95
N SER A 157 12.64 6.71 2.57
CA SER A 157 12.60 5.49 1.77
C SER A 157 11.82 4.38 2.51
N SER A 158 12.09 4.14 3.79
CA SER A 158 11.32 3.18 4.59
C SER A 158 9.83 3.53 4.67
N PHE A 159 9.50 4.81 4.84
CA PHE A 159 8.11 5.27 4.84
C PHE A 159 7.43 5.06 3.49
N TYR A 160 8.10 5.38 2.38
CA TYR A 160 7.58 5.13 1.04
C TYR A 160 7.43 3.63 0.75
N SER A 161 8.32 2.77 1.27
CA SER A 161 8.14 1.32 1.19
C SER A 161 6.91 0.84 1.95
N TYR A 162 6.65 1.41 3.14
CA TYR A 162 5.39 1.17 3.86
C TYR A 162 4.18 1.65 3.04
N LEU A 163 4.21 2.87 2.51
CA LEU A 163 3.14 3.41 1.68
C LEU A 163 2.93 2.61 0.40
N MET A 164 3.99 1.99 -0.15
CA MET A 164 3.86 1.05 -1.26
C MET A 164 3.19 -0.25 -0.80
N GLY A 165 3.56 -0.79 0.35
CA GLY A 165 2.90 -1.95 0.97
C GLY A 165 1.41 -1.72 1.25
N GLU A 166 1.05 -0.49 1.63
CA GLU A 166 -0.34 -0.03 1.78
C GLU A 166 -0.99 0.43 0.47
N GLU A 167 -0.31 0.28 -0.68
CA GLU A 167 -0.71 0.72 -2.03
C GLU A 167 -1.05 2.22 -2.17
N TYR A 168 -0.70 3.00 -1.15
CA TYR A 168 -0.91 4.43 -1.10
C TYR A 168 -0.07 5.15 -2.16
N CYS A 169 1.17 4.71 -2.40
CA CYS A 169 2.02 5.18 -3.49
C CYS A 169 2.54 4.01 -4.35
N GLU A 170 2.90 4.27 -5.60
CA GLU A 170 3.41 3.22 -6.50
C GLU A 170 4.94 3.19 -6.60
N ARG A 171 5.58 4.23 -6.07
CA ARG A 171 7.01 4.47 -6.26
C ARG A 171 7.61 5.00 -4.98
N ASN A 172 8.89 4.69 -4.80
CA ASN A 172 9.69 5.20 -3.72
C ASN A 172 10.66 6.28 -4.27
N PRO A 173 10.26 7.57 -4.32
CA PRO A 173 11.11 8.63 -4.86
C PRO A 173 12.37 8.86 -4.02
N ALA A 174 12.34 8.56 -2.72
CA ALA A 174 13.49 8.64 -1.85
C ALA A 174 14.55 7.57 -2.21
N GLN A 175 14.13 6.32 -2.43
CA GLN A 175 15.02 5.24 -2.89
C GLN A 175 15.60 5.54 -4.28
N ILE A 176 14.75 5.98 -5.22
CA ILE A 176 15.21 6.37 -6.56
C ILE A 176 16.23 7.50 -6.47
N TRP A 177 16.02 8.49 -5.60
CA TRP A 177 16.97 9.56 -5.39
C TRP A 177 18.29 9.05 -4.81
N LEU A 178 18.25 8.20 -3.78
CA LEU A 178 19.45 7.59 -3.18
C LEU A 178 20.30 6.86 -4.23
N ASN A 179 19.67 6.02 -5.05
CA ASN A 179 20.32 5.23 -6.10
C ASN A 179 21.04 6.06 -7.17
N HIS A 180 20.58 7.30 -7.39
CA HIS A 180 21.18 8.21 -8.36
C HIS A 180 21.90 9.42 -7.73
N SER A 181 22.14 9.38 -6.42
CA SER A 181 22.85 10.42 -5.68
C SER A 181 24.31 10.03 -5.44
N ARG A 182 25.09 10.93 -4.83
CA ARG A 182 26.45 10.60 -4.32
C ARG A 182 26.46 9.54 -3.21
N PHE A 183 25.28 9.19 -2.67
CA PHE A 183 25.10 8.10 -1.72
C PHE A 183 24.83 6.76 -2.40
N ALA A 184 24.78 6.72 -3.73
CA ALA A 184 24.69 5.49 -4.49
C ALA A 184 25.87 4.59 -4.09
N SER A 185 25.56 3.42 -3.54
CA SER A 185 26.57 2.42 -3.25
C SER A 185 27.14 1.88 -4.57
N THR A 186 28.47 1.91 -4.73
CA THR A 186 29.19 1.24 -5.83
C THR A 186 29.16 -0.29 -5.71
N GLN A 187 28.35 -0.86 -4.80
CA GLN A 187 28.22 -2.29 -4.61
C GLN A 187 27.21 -2.87 -5.62
N ARG A 188 27.60 -2.84 -6.91
CA ARG A 188 27.06 -3.68 -7.99
C ARG A 188 27.55 -5.13 -7.85
N TYR A 189 27.49 -5.68 -6.65
CA TYR A 189 27.81 -7.08 -6.38
C TYR A 189 26.95 -7.59 -5.22
N GLN A 190 25.63 -7.64 -5.44
CA GLN A 190 24.71 -8.57 -4.76
C GLN A 190 23.31 -8.51 -5.38
N SER A 191 23.24 -8.70 -6.70
CA SER A 191 22.04 -9.23 -7.39
C SER A 191 21.74 -10.69 -6.99
N ARG A 192 21.96 -11.04 -5.72
CA ARG A 192 21.68 -12.34 -5.09
C ARG A 192 20.98 -12.19 -3.73
N ILE A 193 21.00 -11.00 -3.12
CA ILE A 193 20.25 -10.73 -1.87
C ILE A 193 18.94 -9.98 -2.18
N ASP A 194 18.91 -9.18 -3.25
CA ASP A 194 17.68 -8.57 -3.77
C ASP A 194 16.68 -9.60 -4.34
N GLU A 195 17.08 -10.86 -4.58
CA GLU A 195 16.14 -11.93 -4.97
C GLU A 195 15.34 -12.47 -3.77
N GLU A 196 15.86 -12.35 -2.54
CA GLU A 196 15.16 -12.79 -1.32
C GLU A 196 14.27 -11.69 -0.71
N GLU A 197 14.57 -10.41 -0.94
CA GLU A 197 13.74 -9.27 -0.48
C GLU A 197 12.71 -8.79 -1.53
N ASN A 198 12.83 -9.18 -2.81
CA ASN A 198 11.83 -8.88 -3.87
C ASN A 198 10.77 -9.97 -4.08
N SER A 199 10.57 -10.95 -3.19
CA SER A 199 9.38 -11.80 -3.29
C SER A 199 8.12 -11.04 -2.83
N LEU A 200 7.77 -10.01 -3.61
CA LEU A 200 6.49 -9.31 -3.51
C LEU A 200 5.31 -10.28 -3.75
N ALA A 201 5.56 -11.49 -4.27
CA ALA A 201 4.60 -12.55 -4.53
C ALA A 201 4.91 -13.84 -3.73
N PHE A 202 3.87 -14.60 -3.41
CA PHE A 202 3.97 -15.98 -2.94
C PHE A 202 4.59 -16.86 -4.03
N THR A 203 5.38 -17.86 -3.63
CA THR A 203 5.80 -18.93 -4.56
C THR A 203 4.61 -19.80 -4.96
N GLU A 204 4.71 -20.59 -6.03
CA GLU A 204 3.65 -21.51 -6.44
C GLU A 204 3.25 -22.48 -5.31
N LEU A 205 4.23 -22.96 -4.53
CA LEU A 205 4.00 -23.82 -3.38
C LEU A 205 3.23 -23.08 -2.27
N GLN A 206 3.70 -21.90 -1.88
CA GLN A 206 3.06 -21.09 -0.83
C GLN A 206 1.63 -20.69 -1.24
N TRP A 207 1.43 -20.34 -2.50
CA TRP A 207 0.12 -20.02 -3.06
C TRP A 207 -0.82 -21.23 -3.05
N SER A 208 -0.30 -22.42 -3.39
CA SER A 208 -1.04 -23.68 -3.28
C SER A 208 -1.52 -23.96 -1.86
N TYR A 209 -0.68 -23.72 -0.84
CA TYR A 209 -1.08 -23.83 0.57
C TYR A 209 -2.20 -22.86 0.93
N ILE A 210 -2.15 -21.61 0.46
CA ILE A 210 -3.22 -20.62 0.71
C ILE A 210 -4.53 -21.10 0.10
N MET A 211 -4.54 -21.47 -1.19
CA MET A 211 -5.77 -21.89 -1.86
C MET A 211 -6.33 -23.18 -1.28
N THR A 212 -5.48 -24.17 -1.00
CA THR A 212 -5.89 -25.46 -0.42
C THR A 212 -6.44 -25.28 0.99
N THR A 213 -5.74 -24.53 1.85
CA THR A 213 -6.21 -24.24 3.21
C THR A 213 -7.56 -23.53 3.19
N THR A 214 -7.72 -22.52 2.32
CA THR A 214 -8.98 -21.77 2.24
C THR A 214 -10.13 -22.63 1.72
N ALA A 215 -9.87 -23.50 0.73
CA ALA A 215 -10.85 -24.42 0.20
C ALA A 215 -11.31 -25.44 1.26
N THR A 216 -10.37 -26.08 1.97
CA THR A 216 -10.68 -26.99 3.07
C THR A 216 -11.52 -26.32 4.16
N LEU A 217 -11.14 -25.11 4.58
CA LEU A 217 -11.92 -24.34 5.55
C LEU A 217 -13.33 -24.01 5.05
N ALA A 218 -13.49 -23.71 3.76
CA ALA A 218 -14.78 -23.44 3.13
C ALA A 218 -15.67 -24.68 2.97
N ASP A 219 -15.08 -25.88 2.96
CA ASP A 219 -15.80 -27.16 2.99
C ASP A 219 -16.17 -27.56 4.43
N GLU A 220 -15.28 -27.35 5.40
CA GLU A 220 -15.47 -27.72 6.81
C GLU A 220 -16.41 -26.76 7.56
N SER A 221 -16.32 -25.45 7.29
CA SER A 221 -17.14 -24.43 7.92
C SER A 221 -17.57 -23.37 6.88
N PRO A 222 -18.49 -23.75 5.97
CA PRO A 222 -18.90 -22.91 4.84
C PRO A 222 -19.39 -21.53 5.27
N GLU A 223 -20.09 -21.45 6.40
CA GLU A 223 -20.60 -20.22 6.99
C GLU A 223 -19.55 -19.20 7.39
N LEU A 224 -18.33 -19.65 7.66
CA LEU A 224 -17.22 -18.76 7.97
C LEU A 224 -16.39 -18.45 6.73
N HIS A 225 -16.18 -19.44 5.86
CA HIS A 225 -15.06 -19.43 4.92
C HIS A 225 -15.42 -19.46 3.43
N GLN A 226 -16.68 -19.70 3.03
CA GLN A 226 -17.09 -19.53 1.62
C GLN A 226 -16.83 -18.09 1.14
N ARG A 227 -17.03 -17.11 2.03
CA ARG A 227 -16.65 -15.71 1.79
C ARG A 227 -15.15 -15.55 1.60
N SER A 228 -14.33 -16.14 2.48
CA SER A 228 -12.87 -16.02 2.44
C SER A 228 -12.30 -16.61 1.15
N LEU A 229 -12.82 -17.77 0.72
CA LEU A 229 -12.43 -18.42 -0.52
C LEU A 229 -12.69 -17.54 -1.74
N PHE A 230 -13.90 -16.99 -1.84
CA PHE A 230 -14.23 -16.11 -2.96
C PHE A 230 -13.45 -14.79 -2.92
N LEU A 231 -13.24 -14.22 -1.72
CA LEU A 231 -12.44 -13.00 -1.53
C LEU A 231 -11.01 -13.16 -2.05
N ILE A 232 -10.32 -14.22 -1.64
CA ILE A 232 -8.93 -14.50 -2.06
C ILE A 232 -8.89 -14.77 -3.57
N SER A 233 -9.83 -15.58 -4.07
CA SER A 233 -9.95 -15.89 -5.50
C SER A 233 -10.12 -14.63 -6.35
N LEU A 234 -10.96 -13.70 -5.89
CA LEU A 234 -11.25 -12.45 -6.59
C LEU A 234 -10.07 -11.48 -6.57
N ILE A 235 -9.41 -11.30 -5.41
CA ILE A 235 -8.23 -10.42 -5.30
C ILE A 235 -7.11 -10.90 -6.21
N TYR A 236 -6.82 -12.21 -6.17
CA TYR A 236 -5.81 -12.85 -7.00
C TYR A 236 -6.12 -12.70 -8.49
N SER A 237 -7.32 -13.11 -8.91
CA SER A 237 -7.69 -13.22 -10.32
C SER A 237 -7.89 -11.86 -11.01
N CYS A 238 -8.30 -10.83 -10.27
CA CYS A 238 -8.56 -9.51 -10.82
C CYS A 238 -7.55 -8.43 -10.42
N TYR A 239 -6.48 -8.83 -9.74
CA TYR A 239 -5.47 -7.93 -9.16
C TYR A 239 -6.16 -6.77 -8.45
N LEU A 240 -7.01 -7.09 -7.47
CA LEU A 240 -7.76 -6.06 -6.75
C LEU A 240 -6.94 -5.52 -5.60
N ARG A 241 -7.12 -4.23 -5.32
CA ARG A 241 -6.69 -3.63 -4.06
C ARG A 241 -7.67 -4.04 -2.96
N ILE A 242 -7.24 -4.06 -1.70
CA ILE A 242 -8.17 -4.27 -0.57
C ILE A 242 -9.30 -3.23 -0.62
N SER A 243 -8.98 -1.98 -0.96
CA SER A 243 -9.94 -0.89 -1.08
C SER A 243 -10.94 -1.04 -2.25
N ASP A 244 -10.64 -1.89 -3.24
CA ASP A 244 -11.57 -2.21 -4.35
C ASP A 244 -12.65 -3.21 -3.89
N VAL A 245 -12.35 -4.03 -2.88
CA VAL A 245 -13.24 -5.08 -2.33
C VAL A 245 -13.81 -4.76 -0.94
N SER A 246 -13.46 -3.61 -0.37
CA SER A 246 -13.89 -3.21 0.97
C SER A 246 -14.84 -2.01 0.97
N ALA A 247 -15.71 -1.94 1.97
CA ALA A 247 -16.49 -0.76 2.29
C ALA A 247 -15.59 0.38 2.79
N ARG A 248 -15.79 1.59 2.26
CA ARG A 248 -15.17 2.84 2.72
C ARG A 248 -16.12 4.02 2.49
N ALA A 249 -15.75 5.20 2.98
CA ALA A 249 -16.56 6.40 2.76
C ALA A 249 -16.79 6.62 1.24
N GLY A 250 -18.06 6.65 0.83
CA GLY A 250 -18.48 6.86 -0.55
C GLY A 250 -18.32 5.66 -1.50
N TYR A 251 -17.91 4.48 -1.02
CA TYR A 251 -17.74 3.29 -1.85
C TYR A 251 -18.08 2.01 -1.09
N SER A 252 -18.93 1.17 -1.67
CA SER A 252 -19.33 -0.14 -1.13
C SER A 252 -19.53 -1.10 -2.30
N PRO A 253 -18.73 -2.17 -2.41
CA PRO A 253 -18.77 -3.04 -3.59
C PRO A 253 -20.03 -3.91 -3.65
N VAL A 254 -20.57 -4.13 -4.85
CA VAL A 254 -21.83 -4.85 -5.06
C VAL A 254 -21.71 -5.88 -6.17
N MET A 255 -22.56 -6.90 -6.13
CA MET A 255 -22.61 -7.98 -7.13
C MET A 255 -22.82 -7.46 -8.57
N GLY A 256 -23.57 -6.36 -8.77
CA GLY A 256 -23.75 -5.73 -10.08
C GLY A 256 -22.48 -5.12 -10.71
N GLN A 257 -21.34 -5.18 -10.02
CA GLN A 257 -20.02 -4.88 -10.60
C GLN A 257 -19.54 -5.99 -11.54
N PHE A 258 -20.00 -7.22 -11.38
CA PHE A 258 -19.84 -8.27 -12.39
C PHE A 258 -20.79 -7.98 -13.54
N ARG A 259 -20.23 -7.67 -14.71
CA ARG A 259 -21.00 -7.25 -15.88
C ARG A 259 -20.67 -8.13 -17.06
N GLN A 260 -21.72 -8.61 -17.72
CA GLN A 260 -21.62 -9.25 -19.01
C GLN A 260 -21.87 -8.22 -20.12
N ASN A 261 -21.00 -8.18 -21.11
CA ASN A 261 -21.29 -7.47 -22.34
C ASN A 261 -22.29 -8.28 -23.17
N HIS A 262 -23.49 -7.74 -23.42
CA HIS A 262 -24.55 -8.44 -24.15
C HIS A 262 -24.20 -8.79 -25.60
N GLN A 263 -23.28 -8.06 -26.24
CA GLN A 263 -22.90 -8.32 -27.64
C GLN A 263 -21.84 -9.40 -27.74
N THR A 264 -20.86 -9.40 -26.83
CA THR A 264 -19.70 -10.32 -26.89
C THR A 264 -19.83 -11.51 -25.94
N GLY A 265 -20.75 -11.46 -24.98
CA GLY A 265 -20.89 -12.45 -23.90
C GLY A 265 -19.78 -12.39 -22.84
N ILE A 266 -18.81 -11.46 -22.98
CA ILE A 266 -17.62 -11.39 -22.13
C ILE A 266 -17.98 -10.81 -20.76
N TRP A 267 -17.57 -11.51 -19.71
CA TRP A 267 -17.69 -11.07 -18.32
C TRP A 267 -16.50 -10.21 -17.90
N SER A 268 -16.78 -9.15 -17.14
CA SER A 268 -15.78 -8.27 -16.55
C SER A 268 -16.18 -7.83 -15.15
N PHE A 269 -15.19 -7.55 -14.30
CA PHE A 269 -15.40 -6.94 -13.00
C PHE A 269 -15.16 -5.43 -13.10
N HIS A 270 -16.21 -4.64 -12.90
CA HIS A 270 -16.20 -3.20 -13.09
C HIS A 270 -15.90 -2.44 -11.80
N ILE A 271 -14.85 -1.61 -11.83
CA ILE A 271 -14.39 -0.81 -10.70
C ILE A 271 -14.65 0.67 -11.03
N PRO A 272 -15.65 1.30 -10.38
CA PRO A 272 -16.13 2.61 -10.77
C PRO A 272 -15.21 3.76 -10.34
N LEU A 273 -14.36 3.54 -9.32
CA LEU A 273 -13.44 4.53 -8.78
C LEU A 273 -12.14 3.83 -8.39
N SER A 274 -11.12 3.90 -9.24
CA SER A 274 -9.75 3.50 -8.89
C SER A 274 -8.91 4.73 -8.48
N LYS A 275 -7.66 4.48 -8.08
CA LYS A 275 -6.63 5.52 -7.81
C LYS A 275 -6.56 6.51 -8.98
N GLY A 276 -6.59 7.81 -8.70
CA GLY A 276 -6.63 8.87 -9.72
C GLY A 276 -8.01 9.14 -10.33
N GLY A 277 -9.09 8.56 -9.79
CA GLY A 277 -10.47 8.81 -10.23
C GLY A 277 -10.86 8.12 -11.55
N LYS A 278 -10.00 7.24 -12.08
CA LYS A 278 -10.23 6.52 -13.33
C LYS A 278 -11.14 5.31 -13.09
N LYS A 279 -11.91 4.94 -14.10
CA LYS A 279 -12.70 3.69 -14.13
C LYS A 279 -11.87 2.61 -14.78
N ARG A 280 -11.90 1.38 -14.26
CA ARG A 280 -11.31 0.21 -14.91
C ARG A 280 -12.28 -0.96 -14.90
N SER A 281 -12.17 -1.83 -15.90
CA SER A 281 -12.89 -3.10 -15.95
C SER A 281 -11.87 -4.20 -16.19
N VAL A 282 -11.92 -5.24 -15.37
CA VAL A 282 -10.97 -6.36 -15.42
C VAL A 282 -11.63 -7.54 -16.11
N ALA A 283 -10.93 -8.18 -17.06
CA ALA A 283 -11.44 -9.42 -17.67
C ALA A 283 -11.53 -10.55 -16.63
N ILE A 284 -12.61 -11.33 -16.68
CA ILE A 284 -12.85 -12.45 -15.75
C ILE A 284 -12.48 -13.77 -16.43
N SER A 285 -11.69 -14.59 -15.73
CA SER A 285 -11.40 -15.96 -16.15
C SER A 285 -12.61 -16.88 -15.93
N LYS A 286 -12.69 -17.98 -16.69
CA LYS A 286 -13.76 -18.97 -16.50
C LYS A 286 -13.79 -19.52 -15.07
N THR A 287 -12.62 -19.84 -14.52
CA THR A 287 -12.49 -20.34 -13.14
C THR A 287 -13.00 -19.34 -12.11
N LEU A 288 -12.72 -18.04 -12.27
CA LEU A 288 -13.26 -17.02 -11.36
C LEU A 288 -14.78 -16.88 -11.51
N LEU A 289 -15.30 -17.01 -12.74
CA LEU A 289 -16.74 -16.99 -12.97
C LEU A 289 -17.44 -18.18 -12.31
N ASP A 290 -16.85 -19.37 -12.38
CA ASP A 290 -17.35 -20.57 -11.69
C ASP A 290 -17.32 -20.37 -10.16
N ALA A 291 -16.24 -19.78 -9.63
CA ALA A 291 -16.14 -19.44 -8.21
C ALA A 291 -17.20 -18.40 -7.77
N LEU A 292 -17.52 -17.43 -8.62
CA LEU A 292 -18.61 -16.47 -8.38
C LEU A 292 -19.95 -17.20 -8.29
N VAL A 293 -20.23 -18.13 -9.21
CA VAL A 293 -21.47 -18.91 -9.21
C VAL A 293 -21.59 -19.70 -7.91
N THR A 294 -20.55 -20.45 -7.52
CA THR A 294 -20.53 -21.21 -6.26
C THR A 294 -20.80 -20.31 -5.06
N TYR A 295 -20.12 -19.16 -4.97
CA TYR A 295 -20.31 -18.23 -3.86
C TYR A 295 -21.74 -17.62 -3.84
N ARG A 296 -22.30 -17.32 -5.00
CA ARG A 296 -23.68 -16.82 -5.12
C ARG A 296 -24.71 -17.86 -4.73
N GLN A 297 -24.54 -19.10 -5.15
CA GLN A 297 -25.40 -20.22 -4.75
C GLN A 297 -25.34 -20.44 -3.23
N TYR A 298 -24.15 -20.32 -2.63
CA TYR A 298 -23.98 -20.35 -1.18
C TYR A 298 -24.78 -19.23 -0.48
N LEU A 299 -24.81 -18.02 -1.07
CA LEU A 299 -25.63 -16.90 -0.58
C LEU A 299 -27.13 -17.04 -0.90
N GLY A 300 -27.56 -18.10 -1.60
CA GLY A 300 -28.95 -18.28 -2.06
C GLY A 300 -29.36 -17.32 -3.19
N LEU A 301 -28.39 -16.79 -3.95
CA LEU A 301 -28.60 -15.91 -5.09
C LEU A 301 -28.61 -16.70 -6.42
N THR A 302 -29.10 -16.07 -7.48
CA THR A 302 -29.02 -16.64 -8.84
C THR A 302 -27.58 -16.73 -9.32
N ASP A 303 -27.24 -17.72 -10.15
CA ASP A 303 -25.87 -17.97 -10.63
C ASP A 303 -25.15 -16.72 -11.13
N TYR A 304 -25.82 -15.91 -11.95
CA TYR A 304 -25.27 -14.68 -12.50
C TYR A 304 -25.95 -13.44 -11.93
N PRO A 305 -25.19 -12.37 -11.63
CA PRO A 305 -25.75 -11.13 -11.14
C PRO A 305 -26.45 -10.33 -12.23
N SER A 306 -27.49 -9.61 -11.83
CA SER A 306 -28.11 -8.59 -12.70
C SER A 306 -27.29 -7.30 -12.68
N GLN A 307 -27.32 -6.52 -13.78
CA GLN A 307 -26.52 -5.30 -13.91
C GLN A 307 -26.83 -4.24 -12.83
N ASN A 308 -28.04 -4.27 -12.25
CA ASN A 308 -28.49 -3.33 -11.21
C ASN A 308 -28.52 -3.98 -9.81
N GLU A 309 -27.93 -5.16 -9.65
CA GLU A 309 -27.91 -5.87 -8.37
C GLU A 309 -27.11 -5.08 -7.32
N ARG A 310 -27.79 -4.74 -6.21
CA ARG A 310 -27.20 -3.98 -5.09
C ARG A 310 -26.76 -4.87 -3.93
N HIS A 311 -26.80 -6.20 -4.12
CA HIS A 311 -26.35 -7.12 -3.09
C HIS A 311 -24.86 -6.85 -2.78
N PRO A 312 -24.48 -6.65 -1.51
CA PRO A 312 -23.08 -6.47 -1.12
C PRO A 312 -22.21 -7.63 -1.64
N LEU A 313 -20.98 -7.32 -2.00
CA LEU A 313 -20.05 -8.33 -2.49
C LEU A 313 -19.59 -9.28 -1.37
N PHE A 314 -19.28 -8.76 -0.18
CA PHE A 314 -18.78 -9.53 0.96
C PHE A 314 -19.56 -9.19 2.23
N VAL A 315 -20.57 -10.00 2.55
CA VAL A 315 -21.47 -9.77 3.69
C VAL A 315 -20.79 -10.06 5.03
N ARG A 316 -21.10 -9.26 6.06
CA ARG A 316 -20.62 -9.48 7.44
C ARG A 316 -21.31 -10.68 8.10
N HIS A 317 -20.54 -11.43 8.89
CA HIS A 317 -21.07 -12.55 9.70
C HIS A 317 -21.94 -12.09 10.88
N ARG A 318 -21.77 -10.84 11.34
CA ARG A 318 -22.52 -10.25 12.45
C ARG A 318 -22.85 -8.79 12.14
N ALA A 319 -24.02 -8.34 12.58
CA ALA A 319 -24.40 -6.93 12.49
C ALA A 319 -23.43 -6.05 13.30
N ALA A 320 -23.20 -4.82 12.85
CA ALA A 320 -22.30 -3.90 13.56
C ALA A 320 -22.87 -3.51 14.93
N GLY A 321 -22.02 -3.55 15.97
CA GLY A 321 -22.40 -3.14 17.32
C GLY A 321 -22.39 -1.63 17.56
N ARG A 322 -21.67 -0.85 16.73
CA ARG A 322 -21.60 0.64 16.75
C ARG A 322 -21.33 1.19 15.34
N GLY A 323 -21.71 2.44 15.05
CA GLY A 323 -21.44 3.14 13.78
C GLY A 323 -22.67 3.35 12.87
N ARG A 324 -22.44 3.76 11.62
CA ARG A 324 -23.51 4.10 10.64
C ARG A 324 -24.30 2.89 10.12
N ASP A 325 -23.77 1.67 10.28
CA ASP A 325 -24.38 0.41 9.81
C ASP A 325 -24.86 -0.50 10.95
N VAL A 326 -25.19 0.06 12.12
CA VAL A 326 -25.65 -0.71 13.29
C VAL A 326 -26.92 -1.49 12.95
N GLY A 327 -26.92 -2.79 13.24
CA GLY A 327 -28.06 -3.68 12.95
C GLY A 327 -28.14 -4.21 11.52
N LEU A 328 -27.33 -3.72 10.58
CA LEU A 328 -27.30 -4.23 9.21
C LEU A 328 -26.31 -5.40 9.09
N LEU A 329 -26.85 -6.60 8.84
CA LEU A 329 -26.05 -7.80 8.55
C LEU A 329 -25.54 -7.76 7.09
N ASN A 330 -26.36 -7.24 6.17
CA ASN A 330 -26.07 -7.08 4.74
C ASN A 330 -25.23 -5.83 4.42
N ALA A 331 -24.10 -5.66 5.12
CA ALA A 331 -23.12 -4.62 4.82
C ALA A 331 -21.79 -5.26 4.42
N ASN A 332 -21.02 -4.58 3.56
CA ASN A 332 -19.69 -5.03 3.20
C ASN A 332 -18.72 -4.97 4.39
N LEU A 333 -17.71 -5.83 4.36
CA LEU A 333 -16.54 -5.73 5.24
C LEU A 333 -15.79 -4.41 5.02
N GLY A 334 -15.33 -3.78 6.10
CA GLY A 334 -14.42 -2.63 6.00
C GLY A 334 -12.97 -3.07 5.73
N ILE A 335 -12.11 -2.12 5.33
CA ILE A 335 -10.71 -2.37 4.96
C ILE A 335 -9.97 -3.20 6.01
N ARG A 336 -10.07 -2.81 7.29
CA ARG A 336 -9.43 -3.53 8.40
C ARG A 336 -9.94 -4.97 8.52
N GLN A 337 -11.24 -5.19 8.38
CA GLN A 337 -11.84 -6.53 8.52
C GLN A 337 -11.37 -7.45 7.38
N VAL A 338 -11.32 -6.94 6.15
CA VAL A 338 -10.79 -7.69 4.99
C VAL A 338 -9.31 -8.03 5.20
N ARG A 339 -8.51 -7.07 5.68
CA ARG A 339 -7.08 -7.29 5.98
C ARG A 339 -6.90 -8.36 7.05
N ASP A 340 -7.64 -8.25 8.17
CA ASP A 340 -7.57 -9.21 9.28
C ASP A 340 -7.99 -10.62 8.81
N GLU A 341 -9.06 -10.74 8.00
CA GLU A 341 -9.51 -12.02 7.44
C GLU A 341 -8.46 -12.67 6.56
N ILE A 342 -7.86 -11.91 5.63
CA ILE A 342 -6.80 -12.43 4.75
C ILE A 342 -5.56 -12.82 5.56
N GLN A 343 -5.16 -12.01 6.54
CA GLN A 343 -3.99 -12.32 7.36
C GLN A 343 -4.19 -13.60 8.18
N ASN A 344 -5.40 -13.83 8.70
CA ASN A 344 -5.72 -15.06 9.40
C ASN A 344 -5.56 -16.29 8.49
N ILE A 345 -6.05 -16.22 7.24
CA ILE A 345 -5.89 -17.30 6.27
C ILE A 345 -4.42 -17.53 5.91
N ILE A 346 -3.63 -16.48 5.70
CA ILE A 346 -2.18 -16.60 5.43
C ILE A 346 -1.47 -17.30 6.59
N ASN A 347 -1.80 -16.94 7.83
CA ASN A 347 -1.20 -17.57 9.01
C ASN A 347 -1.57 -19.05 9.13
N LEU A 348 -2.84 -19.42 8.90
CA LEU A 348 -3.28 -20.81 8.91
C LEU A 348 -2.60 -21.63 7.80
N ALA A 349 -2.48 -21.06 6.59
CA ALA A 349 -1.78 -21.70 5.50
C ALA A 349 -0.29 -21.90 5.82
N ALA A 350 0.33 -20.94 6.51
CA ALA A 350 1.70 -21.06 6.99
C ALA A 350 1.85 -22.14 8.07
N ASP A 351 0.87 -22.29 8.97
CA ASP A 351 0.85 -23.36 9.97
C ASP A 351 0.76 -24.74 9.30
N ASN A 352 -0.06 -24.88 8.27
CA ASN A 352 -0.16 -26.11 7.47
C ASN A 352 1.17 -26.42 6.75
N ALA A 353 1.77 -25.43 6.08
CA ALA A 353 3.08 -25.60 5.45
C ALA A 353 4.18 -25.99 6.46
N GLN A 354 4.17 -25.39 7.65
CA GLN A 354 5.11 -25.73 8.72
C GLN A 354 4.91 -27.16 9.22
N THR A 355 3.66 -27.61 9.33
CA THR A 355 3.31 -28.97 9.77
C THR A 355 3.83 -30.01 8.79
N ASP A 356 3.80 -29.70 7.49
CA ASP A 356 4.36 -30.55 6.43
C ASP A 356 5.89 -30.45 6.29
N GLY A 357 6.55 -29.68 7.16
CA GLY A 357 8.01 -29.55 7.23
C GLY A 357 8.60 -28.36 6.46
N PHE A 358 7.79 -27.54 5.79
CA PHE A 358 8.23 -26.34 5.07
C PHE A 358 8.40 -25.13 6.01
N ILE A 359 9.30 -25.26 6.99
CA ILE A 359 9.49 -24.28 8.07
C ILE A 359 9.89 -22.90 7.52
N HIS A 360 10.78 -22.87 6.52
CA HIS A 360 11.26 -21.61 5.94
C HIS A 360 10.15 -20.87 5.17
N ASP A 361 9.43 -21.58 4.29
CA ASP A 361 8.27 -21.03 3.58
C ASP A 361 7.21 -20.51 4.54
N ALA A 362 6.89 -21.26 5.61
CA ALA A 362 5.95 -20.82 6.62
C ALA A 362 6.39 -19.51 7.32
N GLN A 363 7.69 -19.34 7.61
CA GLN A 363 8.20 -18.10 8.18
C GLN A 363 8.13 -16.93 7.21
N GLN A 364 8.34 -17.17 5.91
CA GLN A 364 8.17 -16.16 4.87
C GLN A 364 6.70 -15.77 4.71
N MET A 365 5.80 -16.75 4.59
CA MET A 365 4.35 -16.54 4.44
C MET A 365 3.78 -15.64 5.54
N ARG A 366 4.19 -15.83 6.80
CA ARG A 366 3.73 -15.00 7.93
C ARG A 366 4.12 -13.53 7.85
N LYS A 367 5.09 -13.16 7.00
CA LYS A 367 5.47 -11.76 6.75
C LYS A 367 4.68 -11.14 5.59
N LEU A 368 3.97 -11.96 4.82
CA LEU A 368 3.22 -11.53 3.65
C LEU A 368 1.80 -11.11 4.05
N THR A 369 1.21 -10.25 3.22
CA THR A 369 -0.08 -9.60 3.46
C THR A 369 -1.01 -9.76 2.26
N ALA A 370 -2.23 -9.22 2.36
CA ALA A 370 -3.18 -9.17 1.25
C ALA A 370 -2.63 -8.47 -0.01
N HIS A 371 -1.69 -7.52 0.13
CA HIS A 371 -1.05 -6.88 -1.02
C HIS A 371 -0.20 -7.89 -1.82
N ASN A 372 0.46 -8.82 -1.14
CA ASN A 372 1.24 -9.87 -1.78
C ASN A 372 0.37 -10.82 -2.61
N ILE A 373 -0.91 -11.01 -2.26
CA ILE A 373 -1.85 -11.80 -3.10
C ILE A 373 -2.06 -11.14 -4.46
N ARG A 374 -2.25 -9.82 -4.48
CA ARG A 374 -2.38 -9.06 -5.74
C ARG A 374 -1.11 -9.21 -6.59
N HIS A 375 0.06 -9.00 -6.00
CA HIS A 375 1.34 -9.17 -6.68
C HIS A 375 1.51 -10.59 -7.22
N THR A 376 1.10 -11.60 -6.44
CA THR A 376 1.11 -13.00 -6.85
C THR A 376 0.24 -13.22 -8.08
N GLY A 377 -0.97 -12.65 -8.11
CA GLY A 377 -1.84 -12.69 -9.30
C GLY A 377 -1.17 -12.09 -10.53
N ILE A 378 -0.53 -10.93 -10.41
CA ILE A 378 0.17 -10.25 -11.51
C ILE A 378 1.37 -11.08 -11.99
N THR A 379 2.22 -11.53 -11.05
CA THR A 379 3.41 -12.33 -11.32
C THR A 379 3.04 -13.66 -11.97
N HIS A 380 2.03 -14.37 -11.45
CA HIS A 380 1.57 -15.63 -12.01
C HIS A 380 0.98 -15.43 -13.40
N ASP A 381 0.16 -14.40 -13.62
CA ASP A 381 -0.44 -14.19 -14.93
C ASP A 381 0.59 -13.87 -16.01
N ILE A 382 1.65 -13.14 -15.68
CA ILE A 382 2.75 -12.82 -16.60
C ILE A 382 3.66 -14.04 -16.81
N ASN A 383 4.13 -14.67 -15.74
CA ASN A 383 5.22 -15.65 -15.81
C ASN A 383 4.72 -17.09 -16.00
N ILE A 384 3.56 -17.44 -15.44
CA ILE A 384 2.98 -18.80 -15.50
C ILE A 384 1.94 -18.86 -16.62
N ASN A 385 0.94 -17.97 -16.60
CA ASN A 385 -0.15 -17.99 -17.58
C ASN A 385 0.19 -17.26 -18.90
N ARG A 386 1.39 -16.68 -18.99
CA ARG A 386 1.95 -16.01 -20.18
C ARG A 386 0.99 -14.98 -20.80
N ARG A 387 0.20 -14.29 -19.97
CA ARG A 387 -0.69 -13.21 -20.44
C ARG A 387 0.16 -12.03 -20.94
N PRO A 388 -0.21 -11.39 -22.06
CA PRO A 388 0.50 -10.23 -22.56
C PRO A 388 0.61 -9.12 -21.51
N LEU A 389 1.81 -8.53 -21.38
CA LEU A 389 2.10 -7.51 -20.37
C LEU A 389 1.15 -6.31 -20.44
N SER A 390 0.78 -5.90 -21.65
CA SER A 390 -0.18 -4.81 -21.88
C SER A 390 -1.59 -5.12 -21.35
N HIS A 391 -2.01 -6.38 -21.44
CA HIS A 391 -3.31 -6.81 -20.90
C HIS A 391 -3.29 -6.78 -19.37
N VAL A 392 -2.24 -7.36 -18.77
CA VAL A 392 -2.07 -7.37 -17.31
C VAL A 392 -1.93 -5.96 -16.76
N GLN A 393 -1.20 -5.06 -17.45
CA GLN A 393 -1.09 -3.65 -17.06
C GLN A 393 -2.47 -2.96 -17.01
N ALA A 394 -3.26 -3.10 -18.08
CA ALA A 394 -4.58 -2.48 -18.18
C ALA A 394 -5.53 -3.02 -17.10
N ASP A 395 -5.55 -4.33 -16.91
CA ASP A 395 -6.35 -5.01 -15.89
C ASP A 395 -5.91 -4.61 -14.48
N ALA A 396 -4.60 -4.57 -14.19
CA ALA A 396 -4.07 -4.14 -12.89
C ALA A 396 -4.27 -2.64 -12.62
N GLY A 397 -4.49 -1.84 -13.67
CA GLY A 397 -4.67 -0.39 -13.58
C GLY A 397 -3.37 0.35 -13.28
N HIS A 398 -2.24 -0.13 -13.82
CA HIS A 398 -0.94 0.55 -13.71
C HIS A 398 -0.79 1.63 -14.78
N GLU A 399 -0.39 2.85 -14.40
CA GLU A 399 -0.25 3.96 -15.34
C GLU A 399 0.94 3.81 -16.29
N SER A 400 2.02 3.15 -15.86
CA SER A 400 3.18 2.86 -16.70
C SER A 400 3.37 1.35 -16.89
N ILE A 401 3.78 0.98 -18.09
CA ILE A 401 4.24 -0.38 -18.40
C ILE A 401 5.47 -0.74 -17.56
N ASP A 402 6.29 0.26 -17.17
CA ASP A 402 7.48 0.06 -16.33
C ASP A 402 7.13 -0.50 -14.95
N THR A 403 5.94 -0.18 -14.43
CA THR A 403 5.44 -0.72 -13.17
C THR A 403 5.13 -2.21 -13.32
N THR A 404 4.55 -2.60 -14.46
CA THR A 404 4.22 -4.01 -14.74
C THR A 404 5.45 -4.82 -15.18
N SER A 405 6.46 -4.18 -15.80
CA SER A 405 7.67 -4.89 -16.21
C SER A 405 8.54 -5.35 -15.04
N GLN A 406 8.35 -4.79 -13.84
CA GLN A 406 9.05 -5.23 -12.63
C GLN A 406 8.72 -6.68 -12.24
N TYR A 407 7.59 -7.22 -12.70
CA TYR A 407 7.16 -8.60 -12.42
C TYR A 407 7.68 -9.60 -13.46
N LEU A 408 8.42 -9.15 -14.49
CA LEU A 408 9.02 -10.06 -15.47
C LEU A 408 10.25 -10.73 -14.88
N HIS A 409 10.15 -12.02 -14.61
CA HIS A 409 11.29 -12.86 -14.33
C HIS A 409 11.65 -13.59 -15.62
N THR A 410 12.65 -13.07 -16.34
CA THR A 410 13.19 -13.75 -17.53
C THR A 410 14.65 -14.08 -17.32
N THR A 411 14.95 -15.36 -17.26
CA THR A 411 16.33 -15.84 -17.19
C THR A 411 17.02 -15.68 -18.56
N GLN A 412 18.35 -15.70 -18.59
CA GLN A 412 19.10 -15.72 -19.86
C GLN A 412 18.79 -16.98 -20.68
N THR A 413 18.54 -18.10 -20.00
CA THR A 413 18.17 -19.39 -20.60
C THR A 413 16.81 -19.30 -21.29
N GLU A 414 15.76 -18.81 -20.62
CA GLU A 414 14.42 -18.64 -21.24
C GLU A 414 14.45 -17.71 -22.46
N ARG A 415 15.26 -16.64 -22.41
CA ARG A 415 15.44 -15.74 -23.57
C ARG A 415 16.14 -16.44 -24.73
N HIS A 416 17.08 -17.32 -24.46
CA HIS A 416 17.74 -18.12 -25.49
C HIS A 416 16.77 -19.14 -26.10
N GLU A 417 16.05 -19.90 -25.27
CA GLU A 417 15.09 -20.92 -25.71
C GLU A 417 13.94 -20.31 -26.53
N SER A 418 13.38 -19.19 -26.08
CA SER A 418 12.32 -18.49 -26.81
C SER A 418 12.78 -17.90 -28.15
N ALA A 419 14.07 -17.57 -28.28
CA ALA A 419 14.64 -17.09 -29.54
C ALA A 419 15.11 -18.21 -30.47
N LEU A 420 15.39 -19.41 -29.93
CA LEU A 420 16.03 -20.52 -30.65
C LEU A 420 15.29 -20.90 -31.94
N ASN A 421 13.97 -20.99 -31.87
CA ASN A 421 13.12 -21.46 -32.98
C ASN A 421 12.42 -20.31 -33.71
N LYS A 422 12.91 -19.06 -33.60
CA LYS A 422 12.27 -17.92 -34.24
C LYS A 422 12.44 -18.01 -35.77
N PRO A 423 11.36 -18.23 -36.55
CA PRO A 423 11.48 -18.32 -38.00
C PRO A 423 11.74 -16.93 -38.60
N LEU A 424 12.47 -16.89 -39.71
CA LEU A 424 12.65 -15.66 -40.49
C LEU A 424 11.44 -15.36 -41.39
N ASP A 425 10.72 -16.41 -41.78
CA ASP A 425 9.49 -16.35 -42.57
C ASP A 425 8.53 -17.41 -42.01
N HIS A 426 7.36 -16.96 -41.53
CA HIS A 426 6.33 -17.82 -40.95
C HIS A 426 5.53 -18.60 -42.01
N LEU A 427 5.69 -18.27 -43.30
CA LEU A 427 4.95 -18.86 -44.41
C LEU A 427 5.83 -19.69 -45.34
N HIS A 428 7.13 -19.81 -45.05
CA HIS A 428 8.06 -20.58 -45.87
C HIS A 428 7.71 -22.08 -45.83
N GLY A 429 7.29 -22.63 -46.97
CA GLY A 429 6.90 -24.04 -47.10
C GLY A 429 5.40 -24.32 -47.14
N ILE A 430 4.55 -23.28 -47.12
CA ILE A 430 3.13 -23.43 -47.50
C ILE A 430 3.04 -23.39 -49.04
N ASN A 431 3.57 -24.42 -49.70
CA ASN A 431 3.29 -24.70 -51.10
C ASN A 431 2.54 -26.04 -51.16
N GLU A 432 1.25 -25.93 -51.51
CA GLU A 432 0.26 -26.97 -51.91
C GLU A 432 0.21 -28.31 -51.14
#